data_AF-A0A2J6HIQ3-F1
#
_entry.id   AF-A0A2J6HIQ3-F1
#
_cell.length_a   1.000
_cell.length_b   1.000
_cell.length_c   1.000
_cell.angle_alpha   90.00
_cell.angle_beta   90.00
_cell.angle_gamma   90.00
#
_symmetry.space_group_name_H-M   'P 1'
#
loop_
_entity.id
_entity.type
_entity.pdbx_description
1 polymer ?
#
loop_
_entity_poly.entity_id
_entity_poly.type
_entity_poly.pdbx_seq_one_letter_code
_entity_poly.pdbx_strand_id
1 'polypeptide(L)'
;QSCKNARKHNAWVSLNYFVFPGFNDCDAEEQALTNFISEGNPTMIQWRNFNIDPEWYSSLFEEAPEAFGIKNYMQRIRDKFPHLYHGYFNPGEEIIRMYLGKDQ
;
A
#
# COMPACT_ATOMS: atom_id res chain seq x y z
N GLN A 1 -0.23 2.23 -15.63
CA GLN A 1 -1.26 1.92 -16.67
C GLN A 1 -2.08 0.66 -16.37
N SER A 2 -1.47 -0.48 -16.03
CA SER A 2 -2.19 -1.76 -15.87
C SER A 2 -3.23 -1.77 -14.74
N CYS A 3 -2.92 -1.19 -13.57
CA CYS A 3 -3.85 -1.06 -12.44
C CYS A 3 -5.14 -0.32 -12.86
N LYS A 4 -4.99 0.88 -13.43
CA LYS A 4 -6.08 1.70 -13.94
C LYS A 4 -6.95 0.97 -14.97
N ASN A 5 -6.32 0.24 -15.90
CA ASN A 5 -7.06 -0.55 -16.89
C ASN A 5 -7.86 -1.68 -16.24
N ALA A 6 -7.27 -2.44 -15.32
CA ALA A 6 -7.98 -3.52 -14.61
C ALA A 6 -9.18 -2.98 -13.81
N ARG A 7 -9.02 -1.84 -13.12
CA ARG A 7 -10.10 -1.19 -12.38
C ARG A 7 -11.24 -0.69 -13.27
N LYS A 8 -10.94 -0.22 -14.50
CA LYS A 8 -11.98 0.10 -15.51
C LYS A 8 -12.86 -1.10 -15.88
N HIS A 9 -12.34 -2.31 -15.77
CA HIS A 9 -13.08 -3.55 -16.00
C HIS A 9 -13.69 -4.15 -14.71
N ASN A 10 -13.79 -3.35 -13.64
CA ASN A 10 -14.28 -3.76 -12.32
C ASN A 10 -13.57 -5.01 -11.75
N ALA A 11 -12.28 -5.18 -12.06
CA ALA A 11 -11.46 -6.25 -11.51
C ALA A 11 -10.96 -5.89 -10.11
N TRP A 12 -10.81 -6.90 -9.25
CA TRP A 12 -10.09 -6.77 -7.99
C TRP A 12 -8.60 -6.54 -8.26
N VAL A 13 -8.02 -5.50 -7.65
CA VAL A 13 -6.59 -5.21 -7.78
C VAL A 13 -5.96 -5.06 -6.40
N SER A 14 -4.99 -5.93 -6.11
CA SER A 14 -4.15 -5.86 -4.91
C SER A 14 -2.79 -5.23 -5.23
N LEU A 15 -2.49 -4.10 -4.58
CA LEU A 15 -1.17 -3.50 -4.58
C LEU A 15 -0.31 -4.17 -3.51
N ASN A 16 0.73 -4.91 -3.90
CA ASN A 16 1.71 -5.44 -2.96
C ASN A 16 2.75 -4.36 -2.67
N TYR A 17 2.75 -3.84 -1.44
CA TYR A 17 3.60 -2.73 -1.03
C TYR A 17 4.55 -3.19 0.08
N PHE A 18 5.85 -3.17 -0.21
CA PHE A 18 6.87 -3.49 0.77
C PHE A 18 7.06 -2.32 1.73
N VAL A 19 7.05 -2.61 3.04
CA VAL A 19 7.32 -1.65 4.10
C VAL A 19 8.59 -2.05 4.85
N PHE A 20 9.44 -1.07 5.10
CA PHE A 20 10.62 -1.19 5.94
C PHE A 20 10.79 0.06 6.83
N PRO A 21 11.09 -0.09 8.14
CA PRO A 21 11.23 1.04 9.04
C PRO A 21 12.41 1.92 8.63
N GLY A 22 12.23 3.24 8.59
CA GLY A 22 13.26 4.18 8.17
C GLY A 22 13.46 4.27 6.65
N PHE A 23 12.65 3.58 5.85
CA PHE A 23 12.69 3.63 4.39
C PHE A 23 11.43 4.29 3.82
N ASN A 24 10.26 3.68 4.10
CA ASN A 24 8.99 4.11 3.52
C ASN A 24 8.24 5.14 4.35
N ASP A 25 8.60 5.30 5.63
CA ASP A 25 7.94 6.19 6.58
C ASP A 25 8.51 7.61 6.53
N CYS A 26 8.66 8.13 5.31
CA CYS A 26 9.03 9.50 4.98
C CYS A 26 7.97 10.15 4.07
N ASP A 27 7.94 11.49 4.03
CA ASP A 27 6.89 12.23 3.31
C ASP A 27 6.94 12.01 1.79
N ALA A 28 8.13 11.81 1.23
CA ALA A 28 8.32 11.57 -0.20
C ALA A 28 7.64 10.27 -0.66
N GLU A 29 7.82 9.20 0.12
CA GLU A 29 7.21 7.89 -0.12
C GLU A 29 5.68 7.96 0.09
N GLU A 30 5.22 8.69 1.11
CA GLU A 30 3.78 8.92 1.30
C GLU A 30 3.14 9.64 0.13
N GLN A 31 3.80 10.66 -0.41
CA GLN A 31 3.32 11.39 -1.57
C GLN A 31 3.29 10.50 -2.82
N ALA A 32 4.34 9.70 -3.04
CA ALA A 32 4.42 8.78 -4.16
C ALA A 32 3.30 7.72 -4.12
N LEU A 33 3.10 7.08 -2.96
CA LEU A 33 2.04 6.09 -2.79
C LEU A 33 0.65 6.73 -2.92
N THR A 34 0.45 7.92 -2.33
CA THR A 34 -0.80 8.68 -2.47
C THR A 34 -1.12 8.93 -3.94
N ASN A 35 -0.17 9.44 -4.72
CA ASN A 35 -0.36 9.69 -6.15
C ASN A 35 -0.74 8.41 -6.91
N PHE A 36 -0.03 7.31 -6.64
CA PHE A 36 -0.32 6.03 -7.29
C PHE A 36 -1.73 5.52 -6.97
N ILE A 37 -2.15 5.58 -5.70
CA ILE A 37 -3.49 5.14 -5.29
C ILE A 37 -4.56 6.03 -5.91
N SER A 38 -4.38 7.36 -5.89
CA SER A 38 -5.30 8.31 -6.50
C SER A 38 -5.49 8.09 -8.00
N GLU A 39 -4.42 7.78 -8.73
CA GLU A 39 -4.49 7.58 -10.19
C GLU A 39 -4.94 6.17 -10.59
N GLY A 40 -4.50 5.16 -9.84
CA GLY A 40 -4.72 3.75 -10.14
C GLY A 40 -6.01 3.18 -9.55
N ASN A 41 -6.49 3.74 -8.44
CA ASN A 41 -7.64 3.30 -7.67
C ASN A 41 -7.66 1.78 -7.36
N PRO A 42 -6.57 1.19 -6.84
CA PRO A 42 -6.55 -0.23 -6.47
C PRO A 42 -7.63 -0.53 -5.42
N THR A 43 -8.13 -1.76 -5.40
CA THR A 43 -9.14 -2.16 -4.40
C THR A 43 -8.51 -2.46 -3.06
N MET A 44 -7.27 -2.93 -3.06
CA MET A 44 -6.55 -3.35 -1.86
C MET A 44 -5.10 -2.89 -1.88
N ILE A 45 -4.58 -2.57 -0.68
CA ILE A 45 -3.15 -2.57 -0.39
C ILE A 45 -2.79 -3.75 0.54
N GLN A 46 -1.77 -4.49 0.11
CA GLN A 46 -1.15 -5.60 0.83
C GLN A 46 0.18 -5.14 1.39
N TRP A 47 0.21 -4.92 2.70
CA TRP A 47 1.42 -4.53 3.41
C TRP A 47 2.32 -5.75 3.54
N ARG A 48 3.52 -5.67 2.96
CA ARG A 48 4.50 -6.76 2.99
C ARG A 48 5.70 -6.29 3.78
N ASN A 49 6.14 -7.07 4.76
CA ASN A 49 7.43 -6.79 5.37
C ASN A 49 8.52 -6.99 4.32
N PHE A 50 9.40 -6.01 4.16
CA PHE A 50 10.62 -6.20 3.41
C PHE A 50 11.61 -6.96 4.32
N ASN A 51 11.64 -8.28 4.19
CA ASN A 51 12.52 -9.15 4.98
C ASN A 51 13.96 -9.07 4.45
N ILE A 52 14.58 -7.90 4.60
CA ILE A 52 16.00 -7.65 4.34
C ILE A 52 16.78 -7.77 5.64
N ASP A 53 18.03 -8.20 5.54
CA ASP A 53 18.95 -8.21 6.66
C ASP A 53 19.22 -6.77 7.17
N PRO A 54 19.02 -6.48 8.47
CA PRO A 54 19.23 -5.13 9.02
C PRO A 54 20.66 -4.60 8.91
N GLU A 55 21.66 -5.48 8.97
CA GLU A 55 23.08 -5.12 8.88
C GLU A 55 23.42 -4.75 7.43
N TRP A 56 22.94 -5.53 6.46
CA TRP A 56 23.09 -5.18 5.05
C TRP A 56 22.35 -3.88 4.70
N TYR A 57 21.15 -3.68 5.24
CA TYR A 57 20.37 -2.45 5.02
C TYR A 57 21.08 -1.19 5.53
N SER A 58 21.69 -1.26 6.73
CA SER A 58 22.40 -0.11 7.31
C SER A 58 23.55 0.38 6.43
N SER A 59 24.09 -0.48 5.56
CA SER A 59 25.13 -0.12 4.60
C SER A 59 24.62 0.59 3.34
N LEU A 60 23.31 0.55 3.07
CA LEU A 60 22.69 1.14 1.87
C LEU A 60 22.32 2.63 2.03
N PHE A 61 22.35 3.17 3.25
CA PHE A 61 21.96 4.56 3.55
C PHE A 61 23.09 5.29 4.28
N GLU A 62 23.59 6.38 3.70
CA GLU A 62 24.56 7.26 4.37
C GLU A 62 23.90 8.09 5.49
N GLU A 63 22.62 8.44 5.30
CA GLU A 63 21.77 9.12 6.30
C GLU A 63 20.36 8.54 6.27
N ALA A 64 19.80 8.23 7.45
CA ALA A 64 18.42 7.76 7.56
C ALA A 64 17.46 8.97 7.48
N PRO A 65 16.45 8.98 6.58
CA PRO A 65 15.45 10.03 6.56
C PRO A 65 14.66 10.09 7.88
N GLU A 66 14.08 11.25 8.19
CA GLU A 66 13.26 11.41 9.39
C GLU A 66 12.01 10.50 9.29
N ALA A 67 12.07 9.40 10.04
CA ALA A 67 11.05 8.36 10.03
C ALA A 67 9.95 8.68 11.03
N PHE A 68 8.72 8.88 10.56
CA PHE A 68 7.57 9.05 11.45
C PHE A 68 6.91 7.72 11.86
N GLY A 69 7.47 6.59 11.42
CA GLY A 69 7.07 5.24 11.80
C GLY A 69 6.02 4.60 10.87
N ILE A 70 6.25 3.34 10.50
CA ILE A 70 5.36 2.56 9.62
C ILE A 70 3.90 2.53 10.09
N LYS A 71 3.65 2.47 11.40
CA LYS A 71 2.26 2.45 11.90
C LYS A 71 1.52 3.75 11.55
N ASN A 72 2.19 4.89 11.75
CA ASN A 72 1.65 6.20 11.40
C ASN A 72 1.48 6.31 9.89
N TYR A 73 2.45 5.80 9.12
CA TYR A 73 2.36 5.73 7.66
C TYR A 73 1.12 4.96 7.18
N MET A 74 0.92 3.74 7.67
CA MET A 74 -0.23 2.92 7.33
C MET A 74 -1.55 3.56 7.74
N GLN A 75 -1.58 4.26 8.89
CA GLN A 75 -2.77 4.97 9.37
C GLN A 75 -3.11 6.16 8.47
N ARG A 76 -2.13 6.99 8.11
CA ARG A 76 -2.34 8.13 7.20
C ARG A 76 -2.90 7.68 5.84
N ILE A 77 -2.38 6.59 5.28
CA ILE A 77 -2.90 6.02 4.03
C ILE A 77 -4.34 5.54 4.20
N ARG A 78 -4.66 4.89 5.32
CA ARG A 78 -6.03 4.44 5.63
C ARG A 78 -7.01 5.62 5.73
N ASP A 79 -6.60 6.70 6.37
CA ASP A 79 -7.42 7.90 6.56
C ASP A 79 -7.66 8.62 5.23
N LYS A 80 -6.65 8.69 4.36
CA LYS A 80 -6.76 9.30 3.02
C LYS A 80 -7.63 8.47 2.06
N PHE A 81 -7.61 7.14 2.18
CA PHE A 81 -8.25 6.22 1.24
C PHE A 81 -9.17 5.22 1.95
N PRO A 82 -10.31 5.67 2.52
CA PRO A 82 -11.20 4.79 3.29
C PRO A 82 -11.86 3.67 2.46
N HIS A 83 -11.86 3.78 1.12
CA HIS A 83 -12.37 2.76 0.20
C HIS A 83 -11.33 1.66 -0.11
N LEU A 84 -10.06 1.86 0.27
CA LEU A 84 -8.99 0.91 0.04
C LEU A 84 -9.05 -0.17 1.10
N TYR A 85 -9.09 -1.44 0.70
CA TYR A 85 -8.99 -2.55 1.65
C TYR A 85 -7.53 -2.71 2.11
N HIS A 86 -7.29 -2.74 3.42
CA HIS A 86 -5.96 -2.96 3.98
C HIS A 86 -5.84 -4.39 4.50
N GLY A 87 -4.81 -5.11 4.07
CA GLY A 87 -4.55 -6.44 4.62
C GLY A 87 -3.14 -6.95 4.37
N TYR A 88 -2.94 -8.23 4.69
CA TYR A 88 -1.69 -8.95 4.46
C TYR A 88 -1.87 -10.13 3.49
N PHE A 89 -3.06 -10.75 3.48
CA PHE A 89 -3.43 -11.84 2.58
C PHE A 89 -4.57 -11.42 1.64
N ASN A 90 -4.79 -12.18 0.57
CA ASN A 90 -5.98 -11.96 -0.25
C ASN A 90 -7.23 -12.21 0.60
N PRO A 91 -8.24 -11.33 0.56
CA PRO A 91 -9.48 -11.56 1.27
C PRO A 91 -10.29 -12.67 0.62
N GLY A 92 -11.27 -13.19 1.35
CA GLY A 92 -12.25 -14.14 0.83
C GLY A 92 -13.16 -13.52 -0.24
N GLU A 93 -13.87 -14.38 -0.98
CA GLU A 93 -14.74 -13.97 -2.08
C GLU A 93 -15.82 -12.95 -1.66
N GLU A 94 -16.42 -13.12 -0.48
CA GLU A 94 -17.45 -12.23 0.06
C GLU A 94 -16.97 -10.77 0.12
N ILE A 95 -15.79 -10.54 0.70
CA ILE A 95 -15.19 -9.20 0.79
C ILE A 95 -14.90 -8.64 -0.62
N ILE A 96 -14.40 -9.49 -1.53
CA ILE A 96 -14.12 -9.08 -2.91
C ILE A 96 -15.42 -8.61 -3.59
N ARG A 97 -16.53 -9.34 -3.44
CA ARG A 97 -17.82 -8.97 -4.04
C ARG A 97 -18.39 -7.68 -3.45
N MET A 98 -18.32 -7.53 -2.13
CA MET A 98 -18.75 -6.32 -1.42
C MET A 98 -18.03 -5.06 -1.94
N TYR A 99 -16.70 -5.10 -2.04
CA TYR A 99 -15.90 -3.96 -2.52
C TYR A 99 -15.99 -3.72 -4.04
N LEU A 100 -16.43 -4.72 -4.82
CA LEU A 100 -16.71 -4.56 -6.25
C LEU A 100 -18.17 -4.17 -6.53
N GLY A 101 -19.01 -4.03 -5.50
CA GLY A 101 -20.43 -3.69 -5.62
C GLY A 101 -21.25 -4.76 -6.33
N LYS A 102 -20.88 -6.04 -6.20
CA LYS A 102 -21.56 -7.17 -6.88
C LYS A 102 -22.69 -7.81 -6.06
N ASP A 103 -22.88 -7.37 -4.82
CA ASP A 103 -23.92 -7.84 -3.90
C ASP A 103 -25.04 -6.79 -3.69
N GLN A 104 -25.12 -5.78 -4.57
CA GLN A 104 -26.23 -4.82 -4.68
C GLN A 104 -27.05 -5.08 -5.94
#